data_AF-A0A2E8CW28-F1
#
_entry.id   AF-A0A2E8CW28-F1
#
_cell.length_a   1.000
_cell.length_b   1.000
_cell.length_c   1.000
_cell.angle_alpha   90.00
_cell.angle_beta   90.00
_cell.angle_gamma   90.00
#
_symmetry.space_group_name_H-M   'P 1'
#
loop_
_entity.id
_entity.type
_entity.pdbx_description
1 polymer ?
#
loop_
_entity_poly.entity_id
_entity_poly.type
_entity_poly.pdbx_seq_one_letter_code
_entity_poly.pdbx_strand_id
1 'polypeptide(L)'
;MDVTGEGVPAALLATTLNRVMSPAADPQSILAEHDEKGAGYRLLAPIEVAGKLNQRFGRQEGKQFFTLTYGVLNLESRELRFTSAGHTPLLHQRAGGSPAMLDVPGFPIGMSPDSNDFSEQAITLKSGDRLFVYSDGLTDTMNADGDIFGAAQLLEAI
;
A
#
# COMPACT_ATOMS: atom_id res chain seq x y z
N MET A 1 -0.36 5.15 -0.63
CA MET A 1 -1.53 5.05 -1.53
C MET A 1 -1.57 6.32 -2.32
N ASP A 2 -1.75 6.22 -3.63
CA ASP A 2 -1.91 7.36 -4.51
C ASP A 2 -3.04 7.12 -5.53
N VAL A 3 -3.84 8.15 -5.80
CA VAL A 3 -5.06 8.07 -6.60
C VAL A 3 -4.85 8.79 -7.91
N THR A 4 -5.22 8.17 -9.03
CA THR A 4 -5.03 8.80 -10.34
C THR A 4 -5.96 9.99 -10.57
N GLY A 5 -5.42 10.95 -11.30
CA GLY A 5 -6.13 12.16 -11.73
C GLY A 5 -6.04 13.28 -10.70
N GLU A 6 -6.68 14.40 -11.03
CA GLU A 6 -6.62 15.61 -10.22
C GLU A 6 -8.02 16.14 -9.91
N GLY A 7 -8.10 17.03 -8.92
CA GLY A 7 -9.32 17.74 -8.58
C GLY A 7 -10.35 16.90 -7.81
N VAL A 8 -11.62 17.26 -7.97
CA VAL A 8 -12.73 16.74 -7.15
C VAL A 8 -12.90 15.22 -7.24
N PRO A 9 -12.86 14.58 -8.43
CA PRO A 9 -13.06 13.13 -8.52
C PRO A 9 -11.97 12.33 -7.79
N ALA A 10 -10.70 12.75 -7.87
CA ALA A 10 -9.60 12.10 -7.16
C ALA A 10 -9.75 12.28 -5.64
N ALA A 11 -10.12 13.48 -5.18
CA ALA A 11 -10.33 13.76 -3.77
C ALA A 11 -11.50 12.95 -3.16
N LEU A 12 -12.60 12.77 -3.90
CA LEU A 12 -13.73 11.95 -3.45
C LEU A 12 -13.37 10.47 -3.35
N LEU A 13 -12.59 9.96 -4.31
CA LEU A 13 -12.09 8.59 -4.27
C LEU A 13 -11.13 8.39 -3.08
N ALA A 14 -10.17 9.30 -2.87
CA ALA A 14 -9.28 9.27 -1.71
C ALA A 14 -10.05 9.30 -0.37
N THR A 15 -11.10 10.13 -0.28
CA THR A 15 -11.98 10.20 0.90
C THR A 15 -12.72 8.88 1.13
N THR A 16 -13.25 8.28 0.05
CA THR A 16 -13.92 6.98 0.10
C THR A 16 -12.96 5.88 0.53
N LEU A 17 -11.73 5.89 0.01
CA LEU A 17 -10.68 4.94 0.37
C LEU A 17 -10.30 5.06 1.85
N ASN A 18 -10.11 6.28 2.36
CA ASN A 18 -9.86 6.52 3.79
C ASN A 18 -11.00 6.00 4.69
N ARG A 19 -12.25 6.10 4.23
CA ARG A 19 -13.41 5.58 4.98
C ARG A 19 -13.44 4.06 5.02
N VAL A 20 -13.15 3.38 3.91
CA VAL A 20 -13.18 1.90 3.84
C VAL A 20 -11.92 1.29 4.46
N MET A 21 -10.79 1.99 4.45
CA MET A 21 -9.57 1.61 5.16
C MET A 21 -9.56 2.08 6.62
N SER A 22 -10.75 2.36 7.18
CA SER A 22 -10.94 2.69 8.59
C SER A 22 -10.43 1.56 9.49
N PRO A 23 -10.12 1.85 10.78
CA PRO A 23 -9.64 0.85 11.72
C PRO A 23 -10.49 -0.42 11.70
N ALA A 24 -9.86 -1.57 11.87
CA ALA A 24 -10.48 -2.90 11.78
C ALA A 24 -11.64 -3.15 12.76
N ALA A 25 -11.82 -2.31 13.78
CA ALA A 25 -12.97 -2.37 14.67
C ALA A 25 -14.25 -1.77 14.05
N ASP A 26 -14.14 -0.97 12.99
CA ASP A 26 -15.27 -0.40 12.27
C ASP A 26 -15.94 -1.46 11.38
N PRO A 27 -17.24 -1.75 11.54
CA PRO A 27 -17.95 -2.73 10.72
C PRO A 27 -17.93 -2.47 9.21
N GLN A 28 -17.63 -1.24 8.78
CA GLN A 28 -17.50 -0.87 7.38
C GLN A 28 -16.05 -0.98 6.86
N SER A 29 -15.11 -1.35 7.72
CA SER A 29 -13.71 -1.54 7.36
C SER A 29 -13.55 -2.70 6.39
N ILE A 30 -12.74 -2.48 5.37
CA ILE A 30 -12.30 -3.53 4.44
C ILE A 30 -11.10 -4.31 5.00
N LEU A 31 -10.51 -3.86 6.10
CA LEU A 31 -9.30 -4.45 6.68
C LEU A 31 -9.59 -5.70 7.52
N ALA A 32 -10.86 -5.95 7.84
CA ALA A 32 -11.26 -7.06 8.69
C ALA A 32 -12.59 -7.67 8.26
N GLU A 33 -12.79 -8.92 8.67
CA GLU A 33 -14.09 -9.59 8.65
C GLU A 33 -14.65 -9.61 10.07
N HIS A 34 -15.87 -9.11 10.21
CA HIS A 34 -16.58 -9.10 11.48
C HIS A 34 -17.44 -10.36 11.61
N ASP A 35 -17.48 -10.93 12.81
CA ASP A 35 -18.42 -12.01 13.13
C ASP A 35 -19.87 -11.51 13.02
N GLU A 36 -20.80 -12.38 12.63
CA GLU A 36 -22.23 -12.09 12.49
C GLU A 36 -22.85 -11.56 13.79
N LYS A 37 -22.23 -11.91 14.94
CA LYS A 37 -22.65 -11.49 16.28
C LYS A 37 -22.00 -10.19 16.76
N GLY A 38 -21.10 -9.59 15.98
CA GLY A 38 -20.43 -8.32 16.28
C GLY A 38 -19.46 -8.35 17.47
N ALA A 39 -19.14 -9.54 18.00
CA ALA A 39 -18.31 -9.71 19.20
C ALA A 39 -16.80 -9.66 18.94
N GLY A 40 -16.37 -9.70 17.67
CA GLY A 40 -14.97 -9.67 17.29
C GLY A 40 -14.76 -9.48 15.78
N TYR A 41 -13.50 -9.33 15.39
CA TYR A 41 -13.09 -9.22 14.00
C TYR A 41 -11.82 -10.02 13.72
N ARG A 42 -11.68 -10.50 12.49
CA ARG A 42 -10.46 -11.12 11.96
C ARG A 42 -9.80 -10.14 11.00
N LEU A 43 -8.57 -9.73 11.29
CA LEU A 43 -7.76 -8.98 10.33
C LEU A 43 -7.52 -9.82 9.07
N LEU A 44 -7.70 -9.18 7.92
CA LEU A 44 -7.42 -9.79 6.63
C LEU A 44 -5.93 -9.68 6.31
N ALA A 45 -5.42 -10.68 5.59
CA ALA A 45 -4.09 -10.62 5.04
C ALA A 45 -3.99 -9.47 4.01
N PRO A 46 -2.82 -8.84 3.84
CA PRO A 46 -2.67 -7.73 2.89
C PRO A 46 -3.15 -8.06 1.47
N ILE A 47 -2.84 -9.27 0.98
CA ILE A 47 -3.29 -9.74 -0.34
C ILE A 47 -4.82 -9.85 -0.44
N GLU A 48 -5.51 -10.28 0.63
CA GLU A 48 -6.97 -10.33 0.68
C GLU A 48 -7.57 -8.92 0.60
N VAL A 49 -6.96 -7.94 1.28
CA VAL A 49 -7.37 -6.53 1.22
C VAL A 49 -7.23 -5.97 -0.18
N ALA A 50 -6.11 -6.21 -0.86
CA ALA A 50 -5.90 -5.77 -2.25
C ALA A 50 -6.97 -6.38 -3.19
N GLY A 51 -7.24 -7.68 -3.07
CA GLY A 51 -8.29 -8.35 -3.85
C GLY A 51 -9.69 -7.77 -3.59
N LYS A 52 -10.05 -7.53 -2.32
CA LYS A 52 -11.34 -6.91 -1.96
C LYS A 52 -11.46 -5.47 -2.49
N LEU A 53 -10.38 -4.69 -2.44
CA LEU A 53 -10.35 -3.37 -3.04
C LEU A 53 -10.53 -3.45 -4.57
N ASN A 54 -9.85 -4.38 -5.25
CA ASN A 54 -9.98 -4.54 -6.70
C ASN A 54 -11.40 -4.95 -7.11
N GLN A 55 -12.04 -5.85 -6.38
CA GLN A 55 -13.44 -6.21 -6.63
C GLN A 55 -14.40 -5.05 -6.41
N ARG A 56 -14.17 -4.24 -5.36
CA ARG A 56 -15.04 -3.12 -5.01
C ARG A 56 -14.90 -1.93 -5.95
N PHE A 57 -13.69 -1.62 -6.39
CA PHE A 57 -13.39 -0.40 -7.14
C PHE A 57 -13.16 -0.66 -8.64
N GLY A 58 -12.82 -1.88 -9.07
CA GLY A 58 -12.52 -2.15 -10.48
C GLY A 58 -13.74 -2.21 -11.40
N ARG A 59 -14.96 -2.24 -10.84
CA ARG A 59 -16.20 -2.23 -11.63
C ARG A 59 -16.82 -0.83 -11.77
N GLN A 60 -16.14 0.22 -11.31
CA GLN A 60 -16.66 1.58 -11.45
C GLN A 60 -16.50 2.07 -12.89
N GLU A 61 -17.52 2.75 -13.42
CA GLU A 61 -17.53 3.23 -14.82
C GLU A 61 -16.51 4.36 -15.09
N GLY A 62 -15.92 4.93 -14.03
CA GLY A 62 -14.81 5.86 -14.13
C GLY A 62 -13.49 5.09 -14.22
N LYS A 63 -12.69 5.38 -15.25
CA LYS A 63 -11.32 4.85 -15.46
C LYS A 63 -10.31 5.22 -14.34
N GLN A 64 -10.79 5.51 -13.13
CA GLN A 64 -9.96 5.84 -11.98
C GLN A 64 -9.36 4.54 -11.43
N PHE A 65 -8.05 4.54 -11.27
CA PHE A 65 -7.33 3.51 -10.56
C PHE A 65 -6.53 4.17 -9.44
N PHE A 66 -6.00 3.36 -8.54
CA PHE A 66 -5.12 3.86 -7.50
C PHE A 66 -4.06 2.83 -7.16
N THR A 67 -2.92 3.32 -6.73
CA THR A 67 -1.81 2.49 -6.29
C THR A 67 -1.81 2.41 -4.76
N LEU A 68 -1.50 1.23 -4.21
CA LEU A 68 -1.47 1.02 -2.76
C LEU A 68 -0.30 0.12 -2.36
N THR A 69 0.47 0.54 -1.36
CA THR A 69 1.26 -0.38 -0.53
C THR A 69 0.55 -0.50 0.81
N TYR A 70 0.21 -1.73 1.21
CA TYR A 70 -0.47 -2.01 2.48
C TYR A 70 0.22 -3.16 3.20
N GLY A 71 0.37 -3.03 4.51
CA GLY A 71 0.98 -4.06 5.34
C GLY A 71 0.44 -4.10 6.75
N VAL A 72 0.56 -5.28 7.37
CA VAL A 72 0.17 -5.57 8.74
C VAL A 72 1.42 -5.97 9.50
N LEU A 73 1.78 -5.17 10.50
CA LEU A 73 2.91 -5.44 11.39
C LEU A 73 2.40 -6.07 12.69
N ASN A 74 2.81 -7.30 12.96
CA ASN A 74 2.66 -7.88 14.28
C ASN A 74 3.76 -7.33 15.20
N LEU A 75 3.38 -6.57 16.23
CA LEU A 75 4.34 -5.92 17.13
C LEU A 75 5.06 -6.88 18.08
N GLU A 76 4.48 -8.05 18.35
CA GLU A 76 5.07 -9.08 19.21
C GLU A 76 6.11 -9.89 18.46
N SER A 77 5.77 -10.43 17.28
CA SER A 77 6.70 -11.19 16.43
C SER A 77 7.62 -10.31 15.58
N ARG A 78 7.27 -9.02 15.43
CA ARG A 78 7.91 -8.05 14.52
C ARG A 78 7.84 -8.46 13.05
N GLU A 79 6.92 -9.34 12.70
CA GLU A 79 6.69 -9.75 11.32
C GLU A 79 5.78 -8.73 10.62
N LEU A 80 6.30 -8.14 9.55
CA LEU A 80 5.52 -7.35 8.60
C LEU A 80 5.15 -8.26 7.42
N ARG A 81 3.85 -8.45 7.20
CA ARG A 81 3.32 -8.92 5.91
C ARG A 81 2.83 -7.72 5.12
N PHE A 82 3.11 -7.65 3.83
CA PHE A 82 2.66 -6.55 2.99
C PHE A 82 2.46 -6.97 1.53
N THR A 83 1.68 -6.18 0.81
CA THR A 83 1.42 -6.30 -0.63
C THR A 83 1.61 -4.93 -1.30
N SER A 84 1.92 -4.93 -2.59
CA SER A 84 1.88 -3.73 -3.44
C SER A 84 0.88 -3.95 -4.57
N ALA A 85 0.01 -2.97 -4.78
CA ALA A 85 -0.89 -2.84 -5.90
C ALA A 85 -0.37 -1.71 -6.80
N GLY A 86 0.79 -1.94 -7.41
CA GLY A 86 1.43 -1.00 -8.34
C GLY A 86 1.97 0.29 -7.72
N HIS A 87 2.14 0.35 -6.39
CA HIS A 87 2.71 1.51 -5.71
C HIS A 87 4.22 1.35 -5.54
N THR A 88 4.87 2.43 -5.11
CA THR A 88 6.30 2.45 -4.83
C THR A 88 6.72 1.32 -3.87
N PRO A 89 7.89 0.69 -4.10
CA PRO A 89 8.43 -0.35 -3.22
C PRO A 89 8.60 0.15 -1.78
N LEU A 90 8.58 -0.77 -0.81
CA LEU A 90 8.99 -0.44 0.56
C LEU A 90 10.52 -0.35 0.63
N LEU A 91 11.08 0.62 1.35
CA LEU A 91 12.51 0.59 1.67
C LEU A 91 12.72 -0.03 3.04
N HIS A 92 13.56 -1.06 3.09
CA HIS A 92 14.01 -1.67 4.32
C HIS A 92 15.49 -1.38 4.53
N GLN A 93 15.76 -0.55 5.53
CA GLN A 93 17.11 -0.25 5.99
C GLN A 93 17.41 -1.12 7.20
N ARG A 94 18.26 -2.14 7.03
CA ARG A 94 18.71 -2.99 8.14
C ARG A 94 19.62 -2.21 9.07
N ALA A 95 19.57 -2.49 10.37
CA ALA A 95 20.48 -1.87 11.33
C ALA A 95 21.97 -2.09 10.91
N GLY A 96 22.67 -1.01 10.57
CA GLY A 96 24.06 -1.04 10.12
C GLY A 96 24.30 -1.73 8.76
N GLY A 97 23.24 -2.00 7.99
CA GLY A 97 23.33 -2.57 6.64
C GLY A 97 23.13 -1.53 5.55
N SER A 98 23.02 -1.98 4.30
CA SER A 98 22.57 -1.15 3.19
C SER A 98 21.04 -1.22 3.03
N PRO A 99 20.40 -0.16 2.51
CA PRO A 99 18.98 -0.17 2.24
C PRO A 99 18.66 -1.10 1.08
N ALA A 100 17.47 -1.71 1.12
CA ALA A 100 16.95 -2.54 0.04
C ALA A 100 15.53 -2.12 -0.31
N MET A 101 15.23 -2.09 -1.61
CA MET A 101 13.86 -2.01 -2.11
C MET A 101 13.21 -3.39 -1.98
N LEU A 102 12.08 -3.44 -1.29
CA LEU A 102 11.21 -4.59 -1.21
C LEU A 102 10.01 -4.34 -2.13
N ASP A 103 10.09 -4.93 -3.30
CA ASP A 103 9.07 -4.84 -4.33
C ASP A 103 8.28 -6.15 -4.40
N VAL A 104 6.97 -6.02 -4.60
CA VAL A 104 6.02 -7.14 -4.60
C VAL A 104 5.15 -7.02 -5.85
N PRO A 105 5.06 -8.06 -6.68
CA PRO A 105 4.25 -8.02 -7.88
C PRO A 105 2.78 -7.70 -7.59
N GLY A 106 2.23 -6.77 -8.36
CA GLY A 106 0.83 -6.40 -8.36
C GLY A 106 0.58 -5.26 -9.33
N PHE A 107 -0.69 -4.98 -9.58
CA PHE A 107 -1.12 -3.92 -10.50
C PHE A 107 -1.97 -2.90 -9.77
N PRO A 108 -2.10 -1.67 -10.28
CA PRO A 108 -2.96 -0.67 -9.67
C PRO A 108 -4.40 -1.16 -9.51
N ILE A 109 -4.98 -0.91 -8.34
CA ILE A 109 -6.35 -1.31 -8.04
C ILE A 109 -7.31 -0.64 -9.01
N GLY A 110 -8.19 -1.45 -9.61
CA GLY A 110 -9.21 -1.02 -10.56
C GLY A 110 -8.76 -0.98 -12.02
N MET A 111 -7.47 -1.21 -12.29
CA MET A 111 -6.95 -1.28 -13.67
C MET A 111 -7.30 -2.61 -14.36
N SER A 112 -7.46 -3.70 -13.60
CA SER A 112 -7.81 -5.03 -14.10
C SER A 112 -8.78 -5.72 -13.14
N PRO A 113 -10.09 -5.43 -13.22
CA PRO A 113 -11.10 -5.91 -12.26
C PRO A 113 -11.26 -7.43 -12.21
N ASP A 114 -10.93 -8.11 -13.30
CA ASP A 114 -11.08 -9.56 -13.42
C ASP A 114 -9.81 -10.32 -13.00
N SER A 115 -8.71 -9.63 -12.73
CA SER A 115 -7.48 -10.23 -12.18
C SER A 115 -7.45 -10.10 -10.66
N ASN A 116 -6.85 -11.10 -10.02
CA ASN A 116 -6.51 -11.09 -8.60
C ASN A 116 -5.03 -11.43 -8.39
N ASP A 117 -4.20 -11.14 -9.40
CA ASP A 117 -2.76 -11.46 -9.43
C ASP A 117 -1.95 -10.47 -8.58
N PHE A 118 -2.28 -10.39 -7.30
CA PHE A 118 -1.50 -9.71 -6.28
C PHE A 118 -0.57 -10.71 -5.61
N SER A 119 0.59 -10.24 -5.19
CA SER A 119 1.52 -11.01 -4.35
C SER A 119 1.62 -10.41 -2.96
N GLU A 120 2.11 -11.18 -2.00
CA GLU A 120 2.50 -10.67 -0.70
C GLU A 120 3.89 -11.15 -0.32
N GLN A 121 4.55 -10.38 0.54
CA GLN A 121 5.84 -10.72 1.12
C GLN A 121 5.80 -10.53 2.63
N ALA A 122 6.58 -11.37 3.33
CA ALA A 122 6.79 -11.28 4.77
C ALA A 122 8.26 -10.99 5.08
N ILE A 123 8.51 -10.08 6.02
CA ILE A 123 9.83 -9.84 6.60
C ILE A 123 9.73 -9.77 8.12
N THR A 124 10.79 -10.13 8.82
CA THR A 124 10.90 -9.93 10.28
C THR A 124 11.82 -8.76 10.57
N LEU A 125 11.29 -7.72 11.22
CA LEU A 125 12.05 -6.54 11.58
C LEU A 125 12.91 -6.80 12.82
N LYS A 126 14.17 -6.40 12.73
CA LYS A 126 15.10 -6.42 13.86
C LYS A 126 15.15 -5.06 14.56
N SER A 127 15.67 -5.06 15.78
CA SER A 127 15.88 -3.81 16.50
C SER A 127 16.87 -2.93 15.74
N GLY A 128 16.53 -1.66 15.54
CA GLY A 128 17.32 -0.70 14.77
C GLY A 128 17.03 -0.70 13.26
N ASP A 129 16.24 -1.64 12.74
CA ASP A 129 15.76 -1.59 11.37
C ASP A 129 14.81 -0.40 11.17
N ARG A 130 14.83 0.18 9.96
CA ARG A 130 13.90 1.24 9.55
C ARG A 130 13.16 0.81 8.29
N LEU A 131 11.88 1.15 8.26
CA LEU A 131 11.04 1.02 7.07
C LEU A 131 10.64 2.41 6.59
N PHE A 132 10.73 2.63 5.28
CA PHE A 132 10.25 3.86 4.67
C PHE A 132 9.11 3.53 3.71
N VAL A 133 8.01 4.27 3.89
CA VAL A 133 6.87 4.32 2.99
C VAL A 133 6.86 5.72 2.42
N TYR A 134 6.89 5.83 1.10
CA TYR A 134 6.98 7.09 0.37
C TYR A 134 6.05 7.03 -0.84
N SER A 135 5.64 8.18 -1.37
CA SER A 135 4.97 8.26 -2.66
C SER A 135 5.96 8.61 -3.76
N ASP A 136 5.57 8.36 -5.00
CA ASP A 136 6.30 8.76 -6.21
C ASP A 136 6.62 10.26 -6.26
N GLY A 137 5.82 11.12 -5.65
CA GLY A 137 6.15 12.55 -5.51
C GLY A 137 7.54 12.84 -4.93
N LEU A 138 8.11 11.95 -4.11
CA LEU A 138 9.50 12.06 -3.66
C LEU A 138 10.51 11.72 -4.78
N THR A 139 10.27 10.63 -5.50
CA THR A 139 11.18 10.17 -6.57
C THR A 139 11.04 10.97 -7.85
N ASP A 140 9.89 11.58 -8.09
CA ASP A 140 9.58 12.35 -9.31
C ASP A 140 9.95 13.83 -9.17
N THR A 141 10.42 14.25 -7.99
CA THR A 141 10.89 15.62 -7.78
C THR A 141 12.11 15.91 -8.65
N MET A 142 12.11 17.07 -9.29
CA MET A 142 13.19 17.54 -10.15
C MET A 142 14.07 18.59 -9.45
N ASN A 143 15.37 18.55 -9.73
CA ASN A 143 16.29 19.62 -9.34
C ASN A 143 16.13 20.84 -10.28
N ALA A 144 16.92 21.91 -10.04
CA ALA A 144 16.88 23.13 -10.86
C ALA A 144 17.32 22.92 -12.32
N ASP A 145 18.07 21.86 -12.59
CA ASP A 145 18.56 21.47 -13.91
C ASP A 145 17.58 20.55 -14.66
N GLY A 146 16.49 20.13 -14.00
CA GLY A 146 15.46 19.26 -14.56
C GLY A 146 15.71 17.76 -14.36
N ASP A 147 16.74 17.37 -13.60
CA ASP A 147 17.01 15.95 -13.30
C ASP A 147 16.09 15.43 -12.20
N ILE A 148 15.55 14.22 -12.42
CA ILE A 148 14.70 13.50 -11.47
C ILE A 148 15.56 12.92 -10.33
N PHE A 149 15.08 13.04 -9.08
CA PHE A 149 15.75 12.47 -7.92
C PHE A 149 15.85 10.93 -8.02
N GLY A 150 14.72 10.27 -8.23
CA GLY A 150 14.66 8.84 -8.53
C GLY A 150 15.03 7.91 -7.37
N ALA A 151 14.85 6.61 -7.58
CA ALA A 151 15.03 5.59 -6.55
C ALA A 151 16.50 5.39 -6.15
N ALA A 152 17.45 5.57 -7.07
CA ALA A 152 18.87 5.38 -6.79
C ALA A 152 19.40 6.42 -5.79
N GLN A 153 19.08 7.69 -6.00
CA GLN A 153 19.51 8.77 -5.10
C GLN A 153 18.80 8.67 -3.74
N LEU A 154 17.56 8.18 -3.72
CA LEU A 154 16.85 7.87 -2.47
C LEU A 154 17.58 6.79 -1.65
N LEU A 155 18.10 5.74 -2.27
CA LEU A 155 18.88 4.70 -1.58
C LEU A 155 20.22 5.21 -1.06
N GLU A 156 20.84 6.17 -1.74
CA GLU A 156 22.10 6.78 -1.27
C GLU A 156 21.89 7.75 -0.10
N ALA A 157 20.70 8.35 0.01
CA ALA A 157 20.39 9.35 1.02
C ALA A 157 20.02 8.79 2.41
N ILE A 158 19.79 7.47 2.54
CA ILE A 158 19.25 6.83 3.75
C ILE A 158 20.20 5.89 4.46
#